data_AF-A0A8B7WI71-F1
#
_entry.id   AF-A0A8B7WI71-F1
#
_cell.length_a   1.000
_cell.length_b   1.000
_cell.length_c   1.000
_cell.angle_alpha   90.00
_cell.angle_beta   90.00
_cell.angle_gamma   90.00
#
_symmetry.space_group_name_H-M   'P 1'
#
loop_
_entity.id
_entity.type
_entity.pdbx_description
1 polymer ?
#
loop_
_entity_poly.entity_id
_entity_poly.type
_entity_poly.pdbx_seq_one_letter_code
_entity_poly.pdbx_strand_id
1 'polypeptide(L)'
;MLTFSSVSSGTVLGTFFLLVTALNAQNGNWDNPTCTEGTIFVSRGKHAMMACNISNTFTHITIQLSAQGKKKTIFSEDGPGHFSRDGWQLQVQGGQAQLVIEAAQDSHAGQYLWRLHGLQACNKITTLNVSESQDQEELSGPRQAVVSKGPKPLPLGSEASFWSLILMEP
;
A
#
# COMPACT_ATOMS: atom_id res chain seq x y z
N MET A 1 -80.07 -50.56 17.01
CA MET A 1 -79.69 -49.60 15.95
C MET A 1 -79.44 -48.27 16.65
N LEU A 2 -78.19 -48.04 17.07
CA LEU A 2 -77.80 -46.85 17.84
C LEU A 2 -76.97 -45.92 16.96
N THR A 3 -77.26 -44.65 17.16
CA THR A 3 -77.03 -43.50 16.29
C THR A 3 -75.63 -42.90 16.43
N PHE A 4 -75.10 -42.52 15.26
CA PHE A 4 -74.13 -41.47 14.93
C PHE A 4 -73.04 -41.07 15.94
N SER A 5 -71.80 -41.31 15.51
CA SER A 5 -70.54 -40.80 16.05
C SER A 5 -70.45 -39.27 15.97
N SER A 6 -70.14 -38.64 17.11
CA SER A 6 -69.70 -37.25 17.17
C SER A 6 -68.18 -37.21 16.98
N VAL A 7 -67.71 -36.68 15.85
CA VAL A 7 -66.30 -36.31 15.66
C VAL A 7 -66.21 -34.80 15.83
N SER A 8 -65.66 -34.40 16.98
CA SER A 8 -65.28 -33.04 17.30
C SER A 8 -64.33 -32.50 16.23
N SER A 9 -64.72 -31.39 15.59
CA SER A 9 -63.88 -30.64 14.65
C SER A 9 -62.63 -30.15 15.37
N GLY A 10 -61.49 -30.82 15.15
CA GLY A 10 -60.18 -30.33 15.56
C GLY A 10 -59.75 -29.20 14.65
N THR A 11 -59.69 -27.98 15.19
CA THR A 11 -59.08 -26.82 14.56
C THR A 11 -57.60 -27.10 14.30
N VAL A 12 -57.22 -27.47 13.07
CA VAL A 12 -55.83 -27.47 12.62
C VAL A 12 -55.56 -26.16 11.88
N LEU A 13 -55.43 -25.07 12.64
CA LEU A 13 -54.98 -23.78 12.15
C LEU A 13 -53.87 -23.30 13.08
N GLY A 14 -52.64 -23.75 12.84
CA GLY A 14 -51.55 -23.36 13.74
C GLY A 14 -50.16 -23.90 13.43
N THR A 15 -49.80 -24.16 12.17
CA THR A 15 -48.42 -24.61 11.84
C THR A 15 -47.85 -24.04 10.54
N PHE A 16 -48.37 -22.94 9.99
CA PHE A 16 -47.88 -22.37 8.73
C PHE A 16 -47.34 -20.93 8.84
N PHE A 17 -46.75 -20.55 9.97
CA PHE A 17 -46.17 -19.21 10.15
C PHE A 17 -44.76 -19.22 10.78
N LEU A 18 -43.89 -20.17 10.41
CA LEU A 18 -42.49 -20.16 10.85
C LEU A 18 -41.46 -20.29 9.72
N LEU A 19 -41.81 -20.00 8.46
CA LEU A 19 -40.84 -20.05 7.35
C LEU A 19 -40.37 -18.68 6.83
N VAL A 20 -40.94 -17.56 7.27
CA VAL A 20 -40.67 -16.25 6.63
C VAL A 20 -39.46 -15.52 7.24
N THR A 21 -38.93 -15.97 8.38
CA THR A 21 -37.80 -15.29 9.04
C THR A 21 -36.41 -15.77 8.62
N ALA A 22 -36.28 -16.91 7.94
CA ALA A 22 -34.97 -17.46 7.56
C ALA A 22 -34.34 -16.83 6.30
N LEU A 23 -35.12 -16.11 5.48
CA LEU A 23 -34.65 -15.63 4.16
C LEU A 23 -33.94 -14.27 4.20
N ASN A 24 -34.13 -13.47 5.25
CA ASN A 24 -33.57 -12.11 5.33
C ASN A 24 -32.12 -12.06 5.82
N ALA A 25 -31.53 -13.18 6.26
CA ALA A 25 -30.13 -13.26 6.67
C ALA A 25 -29.14 -13.28 5.49
N GLN A 26 -29.62 -13.37 4.24
CA GLN A 26 -28.76 -13.49 3.04
C GLN A 26 -28.69 -12.22 2.19
N ASN A 27 -29.31 -11.11 2.58
CA ASN A 27 -29.32 -9.88 1.78
C ASN A 27 -28.18 -8.89 2.14
N GLY A 28 -27.13 -9.37 2.81
CA GLY A 28 -25.91 -8.59 2.99
C GLY A 28 -25.14 -8.52 1.67
N ASN A 29 -24.80 -7.32 1.20
CA ASN A 29 -23.89 -7.18 0.06
C ASN A 29 -22.54 -7.80 0.43
N TRP A 30 -22.09 -8.78 -0.34
CA TRP A 30 -20.76 -9.38 -0.17
C TRP A 30 -19.67 -8.32 -0.29
N ASP A 31 -18.54 -8.54 0.40
CA ASP A 31 -17.42 -7.60 0.37
C ASP A 31 -16.80 -7.53 -1.03
N ASN A 32 -16.64 -6.33 -1.58
CA ASN A 32 -15.89 -6.12 -2.82
C ASN A 32 -14.58 -5.39 -2.52
N PRO A 33 -13.47 -6.11 -2.24
CA PRO A 33 -12.23 -5.51 -1.79
C PRO A 33 -11.54 -4.71 -2.90
N THR A 34 -11.32 -3.42 -2.65
CA THR A 34 -10.47 -2.55 -3.46
C THR A 34 -9.25 -2.19 -2.64
N CYS A 35 -8.06 -2.62 -3.07
CA CYS A 35 -6.80 -2.33 -2.39
C CYS A 35 -5.88 -1.50 -3.29
N THR A 36 -4.82 -0.93 -2.71
CA THR A 36 -3.66 -0.53 -3.49
C THR A 36 -3.16 -1.75 -4.25
N GLU A 37 -3.07 -1.67 -5.57
CA GLU A 37 -2.69 -2.82 -6.41
C GLU A 37 -1.32 -2.61 -7.06
N GLY A 38 -0.65 -3.71 -7.40
CA GLY A 38 0.65 -3.70 -8.05
C GLY A 38 1.83 -3.46 -7.12
N THR A 39 2.91 -2.92 -7.70
CA THR A 39 4.18 -2.67 -7.03
C THR A 39 4.34 -1.18 -6.77
N ILE A 40 4.56 -0.85 -5.50
CA ILE A 40 4.81 0.50 -5.02
C ILE A 40 6.31 0.66 -4.85
N PHE A 41 6.88 1.73 -5.37
CA PHE A 41 8.28 2.08 -5.20
C PHE A 41 8.39 3.28 -4.28
N VAL A 42 9.21 3.18 -3.24
CA VAL A 42 9.46 4.26 -2.29
C VAL A 42 10.96 4.38 -2.03
N SER A 43 11.47 5.60 -1.95
CA SER A 43 12.85 5.81 -1.52
C SER A 43 13.00 5.59 -0.02
N ARG A 44 14.15 5.07 0.40
CA ARG A 44 14.49 4.89 1.82
C ARG A 44 14.31 6.20 2.59
N GLY A 45 13.76 6.09 3.79
CA GLY A 45 13.44 7.22 4.67
C GLY A 45 12.18 8.01 4.30
N LYS A 46 11.54 7.74 3.16
CA LYS A 46 10.28 8.39 2.78
C LYS A 46 9.07 7.61 3.31
N HIS A 47 7.94 8.31 3.40
CA HIS A 47 6.67 7.76 3.82
C HIS A 47 6.08 6.82 2.75
N ALA A 48 5.54 5.68 3.17
CA ALA A 48 4.78 4.76 2.34
C ALA A 48 3.42 4.43 2.98
N MET A 49 2.39 4.31 2.15
CA MET A 49 1.04 3.95 2.56
C MET A 49 0.45 2.93 1.58
N MET A 50 -0.14 1.87 2.13
CA MET A 50 -0.95 0.89 1.40
C MET A 50 -2.32 0.81 2.06
N ALA A 51 -3.38 0.71 1.29
CA ALA A 51 -4.74 0.70 1.82
C ALA A 51 -5.62 -0.37 1.18
N CYS A 52 -6.63 -0.80 1.92
CA CYS A 52 -7.70 -1.67 1.45
C CYS A 52 -9.05 -1.15 1.95
N ASN A 53 -10.04 -1.18 1.07
CA ASN A 53 -11.44 -0.87 1.38
C ASN A 53 -12.31 -2.09 1.02
N ILE A 54 -13.26 -2.44 1.89
CA ILE A 54 -14.31 -3.43 1.67
C ILE A 54 -15.68 -2.79 1.91
N SER A 55 -16.74 -3.47 1.46
CA SER A 55 -18.12 -2.96 1.54
C SER A 55 -18.66 -2.92 2.96
N ASN A 56 -18.25 -3.86 3.83
CA ASN A 56 -18.73 -3.98 5.20
C ASN A 56 -17.66 -3.62 6.23
N THR A 57 -18.04 -3.49 7.50
CA THR A 57 -17.07 -3.22 8.56
C THR A 57 -16.13 -4.41 8.75
N PHE A 58 -14.84 -4.13 8.94
CA PHE A 58 -13.84 -5.12 9.27
C PHE A 58 -14.16 -5.79 10.61
N THR A 59 -14.25 -7.13 10.59
CA THR A 59 -14.33 -7.98 11.78
C THR A 59 -12.95 -8.47 12.19
N HIS A 60 -12.09 -8.76 11.21
CA HIS A 60 -10.71 -9.16 11.43
C HIS A 60 -9.82 -8.75 10.25
N ILE A 61 -8.54 -8.50 10.53
CA ILE A 61 -7.53 -8.28 9.49
C ILE A 61 -6.23 -8.98 9.85
N THR A 62 -5.67 -9.72 8.89
CA THR A 62 -4.31 -10.24 8.98
C THR A 62 -3.46 -9.65 7.87
N ILE A 63 -2.27 -9.16 8.22
CA ILE A 63 -1.28 -8.71 7.24
C ILE A 63 0.00 -9.51 7.45
N GLN A 64 0.48 -10.15 6.38
CA GLN A 64 1.73 -10.92 6.38
C GLN A 64 2.70 -10.37 5.35
N LEU A 65 3.93 -10.13 5.77
CA LEU A 65 5.04 -9.74 4.90
C LEU A 65 5.84 -10.99 4.50
N SER A 66 6.08 -11.14 3.20
CA SER A 66 6.98 -12.12 2.63
C SER A 66 8.17 -11.40 1.99
N ALA A 67 9.36 -11.60 2.56
CA ALA A 67 10.61 -10.99 2.12
C ALA A 67 11.76 -11.98 2.26
N GLN A 68 12.67 -12.03 1.27
CA GLN A 68 13.86 -12.89 1.28
C GLN A 68 13.56 -14.37 1.62
N GLY A 69 12.46 -14.91 1.08
CA GLY A 69 12.02 -16.29 1.33
C GLY A 69 11.46 -16.57 2.73
N LYS A 70 11.33 -15.55 3.59
CA LYS A 70 10.73 -15.64 4.92
C LYS A 70 9.36 -14.97 4.95
N LYS A 71 8.46 -15.51 5.76
CA LYS A 71 7.12 -14.95 6.00
C LYS A 71 6.96 -14.55 7.45
N LYS A 72 6.52 -13.32 7.71
CA LYS A 72 6.24 -12.76 9.04
C LYS A 72 4.82 -12.22 9.07
N THR A 73 4.03 -12.58 10.09
CA THR A 73 2.79 -11.87 10.39
C THR A 73 3.14 -10.55 11.06
N ILE A 74 2.74 -9.43 10.47
CA ILE A 74 2.98 -8.09 11.04
C ILE A 74 1.78 -7.61 11.85
N PHE A 75 0.55 -7.95 11.44
CA PHE A 75 -0.68 -7.65 12.18
C PHE A 75 -1.67 -8.82 12.07
N SER A 76 -2.44 -9.03 13.13
CA SER A 76 -3.54 -9.98 13.20
C SER A 76 -4.50 -9.46 14.26
N GLU A 77 -5.42 -8.57 13.86
CA GLU A 77 -6.20 -7.76 14.79
C GLU A 77 -7.69 -7.95 14.54
N ASP A 78 -8.46 -7.97 15.64
CA ASP A 78 -9.91 -7.94 15.62
C ASP A 78 -10.41 -6.49 15.62
N GLY A 79 -11.41 -6.22 14.77
CA GLY A 79 -12.17 -4.97 14.77
C GLY A 79 -11.41 -3.69 14.38
N PRO A 80 -12.11 -2.54 14.46
CA PRO A 80 -11.52 -1.22 14.25
C PRO A 80 -10.49 -0.86 15.33
N GLY A 81 -9.45 -0.12 14.96
CA GLY A 81 -8.42 0.32 15.89
C GLY A 81 -7.21 0.93 15.24
N HIS A 82 -6.27 1.37 16.08
CA HIS A 82 -4.96 1.86 15.68
C HIS A 82 -3.88 1.01 16.36
N PHE A 83 -3.03 0.39 15.56
CA PHE A 83 -2.02 -0.57 16.02
C PHE A 83 -0.65 -0.16 15.50
N SER A 84 0.38 -0.27 16.32
CA SER A 84 1.75 0.08 15.91
C SER A 84 2.73 -0.92 16.48
N ARG A 85 3.63 -1.43 15.63
CA ARG A 85 4.73 -2.31 16.04
C ARG A 85 5.82 -2.36 14.97
N ASP A 86 7.08 -2.47 15.42
CA ASP A 86 8.27 -2.68 14.58
C ASP A 86 8.42 -1.74 13.36
N GLY A 87 7.91 -0.50 13.42
CA GLY A 87 7.98 0.47 12.31
C GLY A 87 6.79 0.47 11.36
N TRP A 88 5.79 -0.39 11.59
CA TRP A 88 4.51 -0.36 10.89
C TRP A 88 3.41 0.24 11.78
N GLN A 89 2.48 0.96 11.15
CA GLN A 89 1.25 1.44 11.77
C GLN A 89 0.04 0.95 10.95
N LEU A 90 -0.94 0.34 11.60
CA LEU A 90 -2.18 -0.11 10.99
C LEU A 90 -3.35 0.66 11.58
N GLN A 91 -4.14 1.29 10.72
CA GLN A 91 -5.38 1.99 11.07
C GLN A 91 -6.55 1.26 10.43
N VAL A 92 -7.53 0.85 11.22
CA VAL A 92 -8.74 0.15 10.74
C VAL A 92 -9.97 0.90 11.23
N GLN A 93 -10.84 1.31 10.31
CA GLN A 93 -12.08 2.00 10.62
C GLN A 93 -13.16 1.62 9.63
N GLY A 94 -14.30 1.12 10.13
CA GLY A 94 -15.38 0.65 9.25
C GLY A 94 -14.86 -0.40 8.27
N GLY A 95 -15.12 -0.22 6.98
CA GLY A 95 -14.59 -1.06 5.91
C GLY A 95 -13.24 -0.63 5.36
N GLN A 96 -12.51 0.29 6.01
CA GLN A 96 -11.21 0.79 5.56
C GLN A 96 -10.07 0.31 6.47
N ALA A 97 -8.95 -0.07 5.85
CA ALA A 97 -7.69 -0.38 6.51
C ALA A 97 -6.53 0.33 5.79
N GLN A 98 -5.63 0.95 6.55
CA GLN A 98 -4.44 1.63 6.04
C GLN A 98 -3.20 1.14 6.80
N LEU A 99 -2.20 0.68 6.07
CA LEU A 99 -0.88 0.33 6.57
C LEU A 99 0.10 1.45 6.20
N VAL A 100 0.63 2.11 7.22
CA VAL A 100 1.51 3.27 7.11
C VAL A 100 2.91 2.91 7.60
N ILE A 101 3.91 3.38 6.86
CA ILE A 101 5.33 3.29 7.20
C ILE A 101 5.89 4.71 7.06
N GLU A 102 6.19 5.36 8.18
CA GLU A 102 6.63 6.78 8.19
C GLU A 102 7.98 6.99 7.49
N ALA A 103 8.91 6.07 7.72
CA ALA A 103 10.24 6.08 7.13
C ALA A 103 10.56 4.68 6.59
N ALA A 104 10.41 4.51 5.28
CA ALA A 104 10.63 3.23 4.62
C ALA A 104 12.08 2.76 4.78
N GLN A 105 12.26 1.47 5.03
CA GLN A 105 13.54 0.80 5.21
C GLN A 105 13.51 -0.53 4.46
N ASP A 106 14.67 -1.11 4.18
CA ASP A 106 14.77 -2.36 3.43
C ASP A 106 14.02 -3.52 4.11
N SER A 107 13.90 -3.48 5.44
CA SER A 107 13.08 -4.42 6.23
C SER A 107 11.58 -4.36 5.94
N HIS A 108 11.10 -3.26 5.36
CA HIS A 108 9.72 -3.06 4.96
C HIS A 108 9.46 -3.53 3.52
N ALA A 109 10.50 -3.79 2.71
CA ALA A 109 10.33 -4.24 1.34
C ALA A 109 9.85 -5.70 1.27
N GLY A 110 8.98 -6.01 0.30
CA GLY A 110 8.48 -7.36 0.05
C GLY A 110 7.01 -7.40 -0.38
N GLN A 111 6.47 -8.61 -0.42
CA GLN A 111 5.07 -8.86 -0.74
C GLN A 111 4.22 -8.91 0.53
N TYR A 112 3.15 -8.13 0.57
CA TYR A 112 2.19 -8.06 1.65
C TYR A 112 0.93 -8.83 1.25
N LEU A 113 0.64 -9.91 1.96
CA LEU A 113 -0.63 -10.62 1.88
C LEU A 113 -1.59 -10.04 2.91
N TRP A 114 -2.68 -9.47 2.41
CA TRP A 114 -3.81 -8.98 3.18
C TRP A 114 -4.88 -10.05 3.22
N ARG A 115 -5.27 -10.50 4.41
CA ARG A 115 -6.51 -11.25 4.62
C ARG A 115 -7.52 -10.34 5.29
N LEU A 116 -8.58 -10.07 4.57
CA LEU A 116 -9.60 -9.08 4.88
C LEU A 116 -10.87 -9.83 5.28
N HIS A 117 -11.38 -9.60 6.49
CA HIS A 117 -12.62 -10.23 6.95
C HIS A 117 -13.66 -9.14 7.24
N GLY A 118 -14.74 -9.15 6.48
CA GLY A 118 -15.97 -8.41 6.75
C GLY A 118 -17.12 -9.39 6.97
N LEU A 119 -18.06 -9.45 6.02
CA LEU A 119 -19.04 -10.54 5.91
C LEU A 119 -18.45 -11.76 5.18
N GLN A 120 -17.37 -11.59 4.42
CA GLN A 120 -16.59 -12.67 3.84
C GLN A 120 -15.09 -12.46 4.04
N ALA A 121 -14.33 -13.54 3.84
CA ALA A 121 -12.88 -13.50 3.82
C ALA A 121 -12.38 -13.28 2.39
N CYS A 122 -11.52 -12.29 2.18
CA CYS A 122 -10.89 -11.99 0.89
C CYS A 122 -9.39 -11.84 1.05
N ASN A 123 -8.63 -12.32 0.06
CA ASN A 123 -7.18 -12.17 0.04
C ASN A 123 -6.75 -11.18 -1.05
N LYS A 124 -5.82 -10.30 -0.72
CA LYS A 124 -5.19 -9.36 -1.66
C LYS A 124 -3.68 -9.32 -1.44
N ILE A 125 -2.94 -9.04 -2.51
CA ILE A 125 -1.48 -8.97 -2.48
C ILE A 125 -1.05 -7.59 -2.97
N THR A 126 -0.14 -6.97 -2.23
CA THR A 126 0.52 -5.71 -2.61
C THR A 126 2.03 -5.90 -2.50
N THR A 127 2.82 -5.22 -3.34
CA THR A 127 4.29 -5.30 -3.26
C THR A 127 4.86 -3.92 -2.96
N LEU A 128 5.75 -3.85 -1.96
CA LEU A 128 6.51 -2.64 -1.66
C LEU A 128 7.98 -2.87 -1.98
N ASN A 129 8.54 -2.01 -2.82
CA ASN A 129 9.97 -1.92 -3.08
C ASN A 129 10.52 -0.66 -2.44
N VAL A 130 11.61 -0.82 -1.68
CA VAL A 130 12.35 0.29 -1.09
C VAL A 130 13.68 0.40 -1.83
N SER A 131 13.97 1.57 -2.39
CA SER A 131 15.24 1.85 -3.08
C SER A 131 16.02 2.94 -2.37
N GLU A 132 17.31 3.06 -2.66
CA GLU A 132 18.09 4.20 -2.20
C GLU A 132 17.45 5.54 -2.63
N SER A 133 17.56 6.55 -1.78
CA SER A 133 17.21 7.92 -2.14
C SER A 133 18.26 8.44 -3.12
N GLN A 134 17.85 8.98 -4.27
CA GLN A 134 18.75 9.70 -5.18
C GLN A 134 19.17 11.09 -4.65
N ASP A 135 18.67 11.48 -3.48
CA ASP A 135 18.94 12.77 -2.85
C ASP A 135 20.26 12.75 -2.06
N GLN A 136 21.40 12.56 -2.74
CA GLN A 136 22.71 12.88 -2.18
C GLN A 136 23.74 13.26 -3.25
N GLU A 137 23.34 14.09 -4.22
CA GLU A 137 24.29 14.83 -5.08
C GLU A 137 23.81 16.27 -5.34
N GLU A 138 23.22 16.93 -4.35
CA GLU A 138 22.98 18.38 -4.42
C GLU A 138 23.00 19.00 -3.01
N LEU A 139 24.21 19.25 -2.50
CA LEU A 139 24.63 20.42 -1.69
C LEU A 139 25.86 20.10 -0.83
N SER A 140 26.98 19.84 -1.48
CA SER A 140 28.31 20.23 -0.97
C SER A 140 29.25 20.46 -2.14
N GLY A 141 28.90 21.42 -3.00
CA GLY A 141 29.84 21.98 -3.97
C GLY A 141 30.99 22.68 -3.26
N PRO A 142 32.25 22.59 -3.75
CA PRO A 142 33.38 23.24 -3.08
C PRO A 142 33.21 24.76 -3.16
N ARG A 143 33.25 25.46 -2.02
CA ARG A 143 33.52 26.90 -2.04
C ARG A 143 34.89 27.10 -2.68
N GLN A 144 34.89 27.57 -3.92
CA GLN A 144 36.09 28.10 -4.57
C GLN A 144 36.61 29.27 -3.72
N ALA A 145 37.74 29.05 -3.04
CA ALA A 145 38.58 30.13 -2.58
C ALA A 145 39.20 30.80 -3.82
N VAL A 146 38.52 31.81 -4.37
CA VAL A 146 39.16 32.76 -5.27
C VAL A 146 39.91 33.76 -4.39
N VAL A 147 41.21 33.52 -4.17
CA VAL A 147 42.22 34.58 -4.08
C VAL A 147 43.57 33.95 -4.43
N SER A 148 44.11 34.31 -5.59
CA SER A 148 45.52 34.70 -5.78
C SER A 148 45.91 34.67 -7.26
N LYS A 149 46.22 35.84 -7.83
CA LYS A 149 47.50 36.09 -8.53
C LYS A 149 47.57 37.56 -9.00
N GLY A 150 48.47 38.31 -8.36
CA GLY A 150 48.99 39.58 -8.90
C GLY A 150 49.88 39.36 -10.13
N PRO A 151 50.29 40.46 -10.80
CA PRO A 151 50.60 40.45 -12.23
C PRO A 151 52.00 39.95 -12.60
N LYS A 152 52.07 39.45 -13.85
CA LYS A 152 53.23 38.91 -14.58
C LYS A 152 54.18 40.04 -15.01
N PRO A 153 55.50 39.75 -15.08
CA PRO A 153 56.14 39.99 -16.38
C PRO A 153 57.25 38.97 -16.73
N LEU A 154 57.33 38.58 -17.99
CA LEU A 154 58.55 38.09 -18.64
C LEU A 154 58.58 38.65 -20.08
N PRO A 155 59.71 39.19 -20.57
CA PRO A 155 59.83 39.71 -21.92
C PRO A 155 60.47 38.71 -22.90
N LEU A 156 60.42 39.08 -24.19
CA LEU A 156 61.23 38.61 -25.32
C LEU A 156 60.84 37.21 -25.86
N GLY A 157 60.39 37.00 -27.09
CA GLY A 157 60.41 37.75 -28.33
C GLY A 157 60.83 36.79 -29.45
N SER A 158 59.95 36.59 -30.45
CA SER A 158 60.08 35.89 -31.76
C SER A 158 58.84 35.02 -31.99
N GLU A 159 58.22 34.90 -33.15
CA GLU A 159 58.34 35.53 -34.46
C GLU A 159 56.98 35.34 -35.18
N ALA A 160 56.69 36.23 -36.14
CA ALA A 160 55.96 36.05 -37.41
C ALA A 160 55.25 34.69 -37.66
N SER A 161 54.06 34.57 -38.27
CA SER A 161 53.40 35.38 -39.29
C SER A 161 52.07 34.68 -39.58
N PHE A 162 50.93 35.33 -39.27
CA PHE A 162 49.61 34.87 -39.66
C PHE A 162 49.21 35.60 -40.95
N TRP A 163 49.71 35.12 -42.09
CA TRP A 163 49.24 35.57 -43.40
C TRP A 163 48.40 34.48 -44.06
N SER A 164 47.19 34.90 -44.41
CA SER A 164 46.44 34.51 -45.61
C SER A 164 45.66 33.19 -45.59
N LEU A 165 44.41 33.32 -45.13
CA LEU A 165 43.26 32.71 -45.81
C LEU A 165 43.06 33.40 -47.16
N ILE A 166 43.54 32.82 -48.28
CA ILE A 166 43.08 33.15 -49.64
C ILE A 166 43.16 31.89 -50.53
N LEU A 167 41.96 31.39 -50.82
CA LEU A 167 41.47 30.81 -52.09
C LEU A 167 41.96 29.45 -52.62
N MET A 168 40.93 28.74 -53.09
CA MET A 168 40.84 27.85 -54.24
C MET A 168 41.29 26.39 -54.06
N GLU A 169 40.29 25.54 -53.91
CA GLU A 169 40.25 24.23 -54.55
C GLU A 169 39.06 24.25 -55.54
N PRO A 170 39.24 23.65 -56.72
CA PRO A 170 38.29 22.65 -57.19
C PRO A 170 38.87 21.23 -57.11
#